data_AF-A0A933MR13-F1
#
_entry.id   AF-A0A933MR13-F1
#
_cell.length_a   1.000
_cell.length_b   1.000
_cell.length_c   1.000
_cell.angle_alpha   90.00
_cell.angle_beta   90.00
_cell.angle_gamma   90.00
#
_symmetry.space_group_name_H-M   'P 1'
#
loop_
_entity.id
_entity.type
_entity.pdbx_description
1 polymer ?
#
loop_
_entity_poly.entity_id
_entity_poly.type
_entity_poly.pdbx_seq_one_letter_code
_entity_poly.pdbx_strand_id
1 'polypeptide(L)'
;MLIKPEDLAQKITGGRDQGSGKSGNHQLVTFLGDGVRLWEEFFATRLSGMVSFAPCHNSYLKAATVANIGMKMLLEGKGKKPGEIVPFYLRVSNAESQQGGIQPPNPLY
;
A
#
# COMPACT_ATOMS: atom_id res chain seq x y z
N MET A 1 8.63 5.29 2.46
CA MET A 1 8.13 6.23 3.48
C MET A 1 7.06 5.53 4.31
N LEU A 2 7.29 5.29 5.61
CA LEU A 2 6.20 4.90 6.51
C LEU A 2 5.31 6.13 6.69
N ILE A 3 4.09 6.08 6.14
CA ILE A 3 3.08 7.08 6.45
C ILE A 3 2.73 6.88 7.92
N LYS A 4 2.91 7.92 8.74
CA LYS A 4 2.52 7.84 10.13
C LYS A 4 0.99 7.70 10.20
N PRO A 5 0.44 6.85 11.08
CA PRO A 5 -1.00 6.61 11.15
C PRO A 5 -1.84 7.90 11.31
N GLU A 6 -1.29 8.92 11.98
CA GLU A 6 -1.90 10.24 12.16
C GLU A 6 -2.09 11.05 10.86
N ASP A 7 -1.19 10.90 9.89
CA ASP A 7 -1.21 11.62 8.60
C ASP A 7 -2.12 10.92 7.57
N LEU A 8 -2.44 9.64 7.83
CA LEU A 8 -3.22 8.80 6.92
C LEU A 8 -4.63 9.39 6.71
N ALA A 9 -5.25 9.91 7.76
CA ALA A 9 -6.59 10.49 7.70
C ALA A 9 -6.64 11.69 6.75
N GLN A 10 -5.66 12.60 6.83
CA GLN A 10 -5.61 13.79 5.97
C GLN A 10 -5.43 13.42 4.49
N LYS A 11 -4.62 12.39 4.22
CA LYS A 11 -4.38 11.88 2.87
C LYS A 11 -5.62 11.18 2.28
N ILE A 12 -6.35 10.43 3.12
CA ILE A 12 -7.59 9.75 2.74
C ILE A 12 -8.73 10.76 2.50
N THR A 13 -8.83 11.81 3.32
CA THR A 13 -9.87 12.84 3.16
C THR A 13 -9.58 13.84 2.06
N GLY A 14 -8.31 13.94 1.62
CA GLY A 14 -7.86 14.89 0.61
C GLY A 14 -7.88 16.34 1.11
N GLY A 15 -6.76 17.05 0.93
CA GLY A 15 -6.69 18.49 1.18
C GLY A 15 -7.82 19.23 0.47
N ARG A 16 -8.65 19.93 1.25
CA ARG A 16 -9.63 20.87 0.71
C ARG A 16 -8.86 22.03 0.11
N ASP A 17 -8.80 22.12 -1.21
CA ASP A 17 -8.62 23.42 -1.84
C ASP A 17 -9.95 24.17 -1.65
N GLN A 18 -9.94 25.27 -0.89
CA GLN A 18 -11.13 26.03 -0.46
C GLN A 18 -11.86 26.75 -1.62
N GLY A 19 -11.71 26.30 -2.88
CA GLY A 19 -12.03 27.09 -4.06
C GLY A 19 -12.84 26.40 -5.17
N SER A 20 -13.26 25.14 -5.07
CA SER A 20 -14.10 24.55 -6.13
C SER A 20 -15.23 23.68 -5.58
N GLY A 21 -16.47 24.09 -5.87
CA GLY A 21 -17.70 23.42 -5.46
C GLY A 21 -17.95 22.08 -6.18
N LYS A 22 -17.06 21.11 -5.99
CA LYS A 22 -17.33 19.70 -6.30
C LYS A 22 -17.56 18.97 -4.98
N SER A 23 -18.79 18.49 -4.78
CA SER A 23 -19.15 17.63 -3.65
C SER A 23 -18.20 16.43 -3.64
N GLY A 24 -17.24 16.43 -2.71
CA GLY A 24 -16.16 15.46 -2.67
C GLY A 24 -16.72 14.07 -2.40
N ASN A 25 -16.51 13.15 -3.33
CA ASN A 25 -16.89 11.75 -3.17
C ASN A 25 -16.23 11.19 -1.91
N HIS A 26 -17.02 10.89 -0.86
CA HIS A 26 -16.56 10.10 0.28
C HIS A 26 -16.15 8.72 -0.25
N GLN A 27 -14.87 8.51 -0.54
CA GLN A 27 -14.40 7.24 -1.05
C GLN A 27 -14.02 6.34 0.13
N LEU A 28 -14.79 5.27 0.30
CA LEU A 28 -14.55 4.25 1.32
C LEU A 28 -13.18 3.59 1.09
N VAL A 29 -12.30 3.62 2.09
CA VAL A 29 -10.96 3.02 2.01
C VAL A 29 -10.97 1.61 2.57
N THR A 30 -10.58 0.63 1.75
CA THR A 30 -10.49 -0.77 2.19
C THR A 30 -9.07 -1.12 2.63
N PHE A 31 -8.90 -1.57 3.87
CA PHE A 31 -7.61 -2.00 4.42
C PHE A 31 -7.45 -3.52 4.33
N LEU A 32 -6.23 -3.98 4.03
CA LEU A 32 -5.84 -5.39 3.96
C LEU A 32 -4.43 -5.58 4.54
N GLY A 33 -4.12 -6.81 4.97
CA GLY A 33 -2.78 -7.21 5.42
C GLY A 33 -2.68 -7.41 6.92
N ASP A 34 -1.53 -7.92 7.34
CA ASP A 34 -1.28 -8.40 8.70
C ASP A 34 -1.42 -7.29 9.76
N GLY A 35 -1.04 -6.07 9.40
CA GLY A 35 -1.14 -4.91 10.28
C GLY A 35 -2.58 -4.49 10.60
N VAL A 36 -3.57 -4.88 9.80
CA VAL A 36 -4.96 -4.45 10.01
C VAL A 36 -5.50 -4.94 11.35
N ARG A 37 -5.25 -6.20 11.71
CA ARG A 37 -5.74 -6.77 12.98
C ARG A 37 -5.21 -6.05 14.22
N LEU A 38 -4.06 -5.39 14.11
CA LEU A 38 -3.45 -4.65 15.22
C LEU A 38 -3.98 -3.21 15.32
N TRP A 39 -4.41 -2.63 14.20
CA TRP A 39 -4.72 -1.20 14.08
C TRP A 39 -6.19 -0.92 13.67
N GLU A 40 -7.03 -1.94 13.62
CA GLU A 40 -8.43 -1.85 13.18
C GLU A 40 -9.20 -0.78 13.95
N GLU A 41 -9.13 -0.82 15.28
CA GLU A 41 -9.81 0.14 16.16
C GLU A 41 -9.28 1.57 15.98
N PHE A 42 -7.97 1.71 15.79
CA PHE A 42 -7.34 3.00 15.52
C PHE A 42 -7.92 3.61 14.22
N PHE A 43 -8.01 2.82 13.14
CA PHE A 43 -8.55 3.30 11.87
C PHE A 43 -10.04 3.56 11.93
N ALA A 44 -10.83 2.68 12.57
CA ALA A 44 -12.26 2.85 12.73
C ALA A 44 -12.58 4.16 13.47
N THR A 45 -11.84 4.45 14.55
CA THR A 45 -12.01 5.66 15.36
C THR A 45 -11.58 6.91 14.59
N ARG A 46 -10.42 6.88 13.92
CA ARG A 46 -9.84 8.08 13.30
C ARG A 46 -10.48 8.45 11.96
N LEU A 47 -11.01 7.47 11.22
CA LEU A 47 -11.56 7.65 9.88
C LEU A 47 -13.09 7.78 9.84
N SER A 48 -13.77 7.83 11.00
CA SER A 48 -15.20 8.20 11.13
C SER A 48 -16.14 7.45 10.17
N GLY A 49 -15.90 6.14 9.97
CA GLY A 49 -16.74 5.31 9.09
C GLY A 49 -16.40 5.36 7.60
N MET A 50 -15.35 6.09 7.19
CA MET A 50 -14.81 6.05 5.81
C MET A 50 -13.91 4.83 5.55
N VAL A 51 -13.97 3.83 6.41
CA VAL A 51 -13.09 2.66 6.38
C VAL A 51 -13.88 1.37 6.20
N SER A 52 -13.31 0.46 5.44
CA SER A 52 -13.73 -0.93 5.32
C SER A 52 -12.52 -1.85 5.48
N PHE A 53 -12.77 -3.10 5.84
CA PHE A 53 -11.73 -4.11 6.04
C PHE A 53 -11.98 -5.27 5.09
N ALA A 54 -10.92 -5.73 4.42
CA ALA A 54 -11.01 -6.88 3.53
C ALA A 54 -11.44 -8.13 4.33
N PRO A 55 -12.34 -8.97 3.79
CA PRO A 55 -12.70 -10.24 4.41
C PRO A 55 -11.48 -11.11 4.67
N CYS A 56 -11.51 -11.93 5.74
CA CYS A 56 -10.35 -12.71 6.21
C CYS A 56 -9.63 -13.51 5.10
N HIS A 57 -10.38 -14.11 4.17
CA HIS A 57 -9.83 -14.91 3.07
C HIS A 57 -9.20 -14.06 1.93
N ASN A 58 -9.40 -12.74 1.96
CA ASN A 58 -8.83 -11.74 1.06
C ASN A 58 -7.86 -10.78 1.78
N SER A 59 -7.67 -10.91 3.09
CA SER A 59 -6.75 -10.07 3.87
C SER A 59 -5.27 -10.43 3.67
N TYR A 60 -4.96 -11.46 2.89
CA TYR A 60 -3.59 -11.94 2.63
C TYR A 60 -3.31 -12.06 1.13
N LEU A 61 -2.03 -12.01 0.78
CA LEU A 61 -1.56 -12.17 -0.59
C LEU A 61 -1.91 -13.56 -1.13
N LYS A 62 -2.39 -13.62 -2.37
CA LYS A 62 -2.74 -14.87 -3.05
C LYS A 62 -2.09 -14.95 -4.42
N ALA A 63 -1.60 -16.14 -4.78
CA ALA A 63 -1.01 -16.41 -6.08
C ALA A 63 -1.98 -16.04 -7.23
N ALA A 64 -3.28 -16.30 -7.07
CA ALA A 64 -4.30 -15.92 -8.04
C ALA A 64 -4.36 -14.40 -8.28
N THR A 65 -4.27 -13.59 -7.22
CA THR A 65 -4.26 -12.12 -7.34
C THR A 65 -2.99 -11.64 -8.02
N VAL A 66 -1.83 -12.21 -7.67
CA VAL A 66 -0.54 -11.90 -8.31
C VAL A 66 -0.58 -12.25 -9.80
N ALA A 67 -1.13 -13.41 -10.16
CA ALA A 67 -1.28 -13.83 -11.55
C ALA A 67 -2.20 -12.88 -12.34
N ASN A 68 -3.31 -12.44 -11.74
CA ASN A 68 -4.23 -11.50 -12.38
C ASN A 68 -3.56 -10.13 -12.64
N ILE A 69 -2.84 -9.60 -11.65
CA ILE A 69 -2.07 -8.36 -11.81
C ILE A 69 -0.97 -8.52 -12.85
N GLY A 70 -0.24 -9.64 -12.81
CA GLY A 70 0.81 -9.96 -13.79
C GLY A 70 0.27 -10.04 -15.21
N MET A 71 -0.88 -10.69 -15.41
CA MET A 71 -1.55 -10.76 -16.70
C MET A 71 -1.93 -9.37 -17.22
N LYS A 72 -2.52 -8.52 -16.36
CA LYS A 72 -2.85 -7.14 -16.71
C LYS A 72 -1.59 -6.36 -17.13
N MET A 73 -0.50 -6.48 -16.37
CA MET A 73 0.77 -5.80 -16.70
C MET A 73 1.36 -6.29 -18.02
N LEU A 74 1.28 -7.59 -18.32
CA LEU A 74 1.73 -8.15 -19.60
C LEU A 74 0.92 -7.60 -20.77
N LEU A 75 -0.42 -7.54 -20.64
CA LEU A 75 -1.31 -6.97 -21.66
C LEU A 75 -1.05 -5.47 -21.88
N GLU A 76 -0.64 -4.74 -20.84
CA GLU A 76 -0.24 -3.32 -20.93
C GLU A 76 1.19 -3.12 -21.48
N GLY A 77 1.91 -4.18 -21.86
CA GLY A 77 3.29 -4.11 -22.35
C GLY A 77 4.34 -3.84 -21.26
N LYS A 78 3.97 -3.98 -19.97
CA LYS A 78 4.83 -3.73 -18.80
C LYS A 78 5.45 -5.01 -18.23
N GLY A 79 5.59 -6.04 -19.06
CA GLY A 79 6.24 -7.29 -18.69
C GLY A 79 7.73 -7.11 -18.38
N LYS A 80 8.28 -7.98 -17.51
CA LYS A 80 9.72 -8.04 -17.22
C LYS A 80 10.28 -9.39 -17.65
N LYS A 81 11.56 -9.41 -18.05
CA LYS A 81 12.26 -10.68 -18.30
C LYS A 81 12.53 -11.39 -16.97
N PRO A 82 12.59 -12.73 -16.94
CA PRO A 82 12.84 -13.46 -15.69
C PRO A 82 14.07 -13.01 -14.91
N GLY A 83 15.17 -12.67 -15.59
CA GLY A 83 16.41 -12.19 -14.96
C GLY A 83 16.36 -10.75 -14.41
N GLU A 84 15.31 -9.99 -14.71
CA GLU A 84 15.14 -8.59 -14.25
C GLU A 84 14.30 -8.51 -12.96
N ILE A 85 13.73 -9.62 -12.51
CA ILE A 85 12.89 -9.68 -11.31
C ILE A 85 13.81 -9.76 -10.08
N VAL A 86 13.94 -8.63 -9.39
CA VAL A 86 14.68 -8.53 -8.13
C VAL A 86 13.71 -8.30 -6.96
N PRO A 87 14.01 -8.80 -5.76
CA PRO A 87 13.22 -8.50 -4.58
C PRO A 87 13.13 -7.00 -4.31
N PHE A 88 11.93 -6.52 -3.96
CA PHE A 88 11.73 -5.16 -3.48
C PHE A 88 11.56 -5.19 -1.97
N TYR A 89 12.61 -4.78 -1.24
CA TYR A 89 12.59 -4.72 0.21
C TYR A 89 12.31 -3.31 0.72
N LEU A 90 11.39 -3.20 1.67
CA LEU A 90 11.12 -1.94 2.38
C LEU A 90 12.17 -1.62 3.46
N ARG A 91 12.87 -2.63 3.97
CA ARG A 91 13.99 -2.50 4.91
C ARG A 91 15.18 -3.33 4.42
N VAL A 92 16.39 -2.90 4.79
CA VAL A 92 17.61 -3.67 4.53
C VAL A 92 17.51 -5.04 5.23
N SER A 93 17.81 -6.12 4.51
CA SER A 93 17.79 -7.45 5.12
C SER A 93 18.87 -7.56 6.22
N ASN A 94 18.62 -8.37 7.25
CA ASN A 94 19.60 -8.53 8.33
C ASN A 94 20.95 -9.08 7.82
N ALA A 95 20.95 -9.84 6.71
CA ALA A 95 22.17 -10.35 6.08
C ALA A 95 22.99 -9.21 5.43
N GLU A 96 22.34 -8.36 4.62
CA GLU A 96 23.00 -7.20 3.99
C GLU A 96 23.44 -6.14 5.01
N SER A 97 22.67 -5.98 6.10
CA SER A 97 23.01 -5.06 7.19
C SER A 97 24.29 -5.46 7.93
N GLN A 98 24.60 -6.77 8.00
CA GLN A 98 25.81 -7.27 8.68
C GLN A 98 27.06 -7.25 7.78
N GLN A 99 26.87 -7.11 6.46
CA GLN A 99 27.95 -7.03 5.47
C GLN A 99 28.37 -5.59 5.12
N GLY A 100 28.06 -4.60 5.96
CA GLY A 100 28.46 -3.19 5.75
C GLY A 100 27.66 -2.47 4.67
N GLY A 101 26.35 -2.76 4.60
CA GLY A 101 25.48 -2.66 3.43
C GLY A 101 25.43 -1.34 2.64
N ILE A 102 25.38 -1.55 1.31
CA ILE A 102 24.92 -0.61 0.29
C ILE A 102 23.51 -0.13 0.67
N GLN A 103 23.31 1.18 0.71
CA GLN A 103 21.97 1.75 0.87
C GLN A 103 21.09 1.30 -0.29
N PRO A 104 19.84 0.85 -0.07
CA PRO A 104 18.96 0.50 -1.16
C PRO A 104 18.80 1.74 -2.07
N PRO A 105 18.81 1.57 -3.40
CA PRO A 105 18.63 2.70 -4.30
C PRO A 105 17.35 3.44 -3.92
N ASN A 106 17.47 4.75 -3.77
CA ASN A 106 16.37 5.63 -3.39
C ASN A 106 15.17 5.33 -4.31
N PRO A 107 14.04 4.82 -3.79
CA PRO A 107 12.92 4.48 -4.66
C PRO A 107 12.40 5.79 -5.25
N LEU A 108 12.58 5.95 -6.56
CA LEU A 108 12.05 7.06 -7.35
C LEU A 108 10.53 6.95 -7.43
N TYR A 109 9.82 7.24 -6.34
CA TYR A 109 8.38 7.47 -6.32
C TYR A 109 8.02 8.46 -5.21
#